data_AF-A0A0C4EEM0-F1
#
_entry.id   AF-A0A0C4EEM0-F1
#
_cell.length_a   1.000
_cell.length_b   1.000
_cell.length_c   1.000
_cell.angle_alpha   90.00
_cell.angle_beta   90.00
_cell.angle_gamma   90.00
#
_symmetry.space_group_name_H-M   'P 1'
#
loop_
_entity.id
_entity.type
_entity.pdbx_description
1 polymer ?
#
loop_
_entity_poly.entity_id
_entity_poly.type
_entity_poly.pdbx_seq_one_letter_code
_entity_poly.pdbx_strand_id
1 'polypeptide(L)'
;MGEFMGLDEPIVPPLPNSDYQTGLVGLIGIMTAIDKRATEGGSYTVDISLNQFNRFLLAQGALDPEVQRGLRELHPAFKPRHYDDMGSLIAKGLASLMTAVPQLFRPEYFADIPSDLGGPAGTKDVLTYLKLPVEYGVTPLGPSVGSCLPGTHKAEWPQDEGGTVAESDASRTV
;
A
#
# COMPACT_ATOMS: atom_id res chain seq x y z
N MET A 1 14.08 -15.15 -2.19
CA MET A 1 14.70 -13.82 -1.99
C MET A 1 16.20 -13.93 -1.70
N GLY A 2 16.63 -14.76 -0.74
CA GLY A 2 18.06 -14.99 -0.49
C GLY A 2 18.86 -15.33 -1.75
N GLU A 3 18.45 -16.38 -2.45
CA GLU A 3 19.04 -16.79 -3.74
C GLU A 3 19.02 -15.65 -4.77
N PHE A 4 17.91 -14.90 -4.87
CA PHE A 4 17.82 -13.72 -5.73
C PHE A 4 18.87 -12.66 -5.37
N MET A 5 19.19 -12.49 -4.08
CA MET A 5 20.23 -11.57 -3.62
C MET A 5 21.66 -12.17 -3.71
N GLY A 6 21.80 -13.42 -4.18
CA GLY A 6 23.08 -14.14 -4.20
C GLY A 6 23.56 -14.58 -2.82
N LEU A 7 22.63 -14.77 -1.87
CA LEU A 7 22.91 -15.15 -0.49
C LEU A 7 22.39 -16.56 -0.20
N ASP A 8 23.16 -17.33 0.57
CA ASP A 8 22.78 -18.66 1.05
C ASP A 8 22.03 -18.57 2.40
N GLU A 9 20.94 -17.81 2.42
CA GLU A 9 20.06 -17.69 3.59
C GLU A 9 18.62 -17.34 3.19
N PRO A 10 17.59 -17.81 3.91
CA PRO A 10 16.23 -17.39 3.66
C PRO A 10 16.05 -15.92 4.07
N ILE A 11 15.44 -15.13 3.19
CA ILE A 11 15.14 -13.72 3.45
C ILE A 11 13.66 -13.52 3.13
N VAL A 12 12.95 -12.86 4.03
CA VAL A 12 11.54 -12.52 3.80
C VAL A 12 11.45 -11.35 2.79
N PRO A 13 10.39 -11.28 1.98
CA PRO A 13 10.18 -10.14 1.09
C PRO A 13 10.12 -8.81 1.87
N PRO A 14 10.57 -7.68 1.28
CA PRO A 14 10.70 -6.41 1.99
C PRO A 14 9.39 -5.68 2.30
N LEU A 15 8.29 -6.17 1.74
CA LEU A 15 6.93 -5.69 1.97
C LEU A 15 6.09 -6.89 2.40
N PRO A 16 4.96 -6.69 3.11
CA PRO A 16 4.06 -7.77 3.49
C PRO A 16 3.27 -8.27 2.26
N ASN A 17 4.00 -8.93 1.37
CA ASN A 17 3.56 -9.35 0.05
C ASN A 17 2.42 -10.35 0.15
N SER A 18 2.54 -11.34 1.04
CA SER A 18 1.50 -12.35 1.25
C SER A 18 0.19 -11.70 1.65
N ASP A 19 0.22 -10.78 2.62
CA ASP A 19 -0.97 -10.12 3.18
C ASP A 19 -1.68 -9.26 2.14
N TYR A 20 -0.97 -8.31 1.52
CA TYR A 20 -1.57 -7.42 0.53
C TYR A 20 -2.10 -8.18 -0.68
N GLN A 21 -1.31 -9.08 -1.25
CA GLN A 21 -1.69 -9.78 -2.47
C GLN A 21 -2.83 -10.77 -2.23
N THR A 22 -2.85 -11.47 -1.09
CA THR A 22 -3.97 -12.36 -0.74
C THR A 22 -5.25 -11.55 -0.54
N GLY A 23 -5.16 -10.36 0.07
CA GLY A 23 -6.28 -9.43 0.18
C GLY A 23 -6.81 -8.98 -1.19
N LEU A 24 -5.92 -8.62 -2.12
CA LEU A 24 -6.29 -8.24 -3.49
C LEU A 24 -6.98 -9.39 -4.25
N VAL A 25 -6.44 -10.61 -4.17
CA VAL A 25 -7.06 -11.79 -4.78
C VAL A 25 -8.42 -12.08 -4.15
N GLY A 26 -8.56 -11.89 -2.83
CA GLY A 26 -9.85 -11.96 -2.14
C GLY A 26 -10.86 -10.95 -2.63
N LEU A 27 -10.46 -9.69 -2.79
CA LEU A 27 -11.32 -8.64 -3.36
C LEU A 27 -11.79 -9.02 -4.77
N ILE A 28 -10.90 -9.50 -5.63
CA ILE A 28 -11.27 -9.97 -6.98
C ILE A 28 -12.30 -11.11 -6.89
N GLY A 29 -12.09 -12.07 -5.98
CA GLY A 29 -13.04 -13.17 -5.74
C GLY A 29 -14.42 -12.67 -5.30
N ILE A 30 -14.46 -11.70 -4.38
CA ILE A 30 -15.72 -11.08 -3.91
C ILE A 30 -16.43 -10.34 -5.05
N MET A 31 -15.70 -9.53 -5.82
CA MET A 31 -16.26 -8.80 -6.96
C MET A 31 -16.84 -9.78 -8.01
N THR A 32 -16.14 -10.88 -8.26
CA THR A 32 -16.61 -11.97 -9.13
C THR A 32 -17.88 -12.63 -8.58
N ALA A 33 -17.94 -12.90 -7.27
CA ALA A 33 -19.12 -13.47 -6.62
C ALA A 33 -20.34 -12.53 -6.66
N ILE A 34 -20.12 -11.21 -6.51
CA ILE A 34 -21.18 -10.20 -6.64
C ILE A 34 -21.73 -10.17 -8.05
N ASP A 35 -20.86 -10.14 -9.06
CA ASP A 35 -21.25 -10.17 -10.47
C ASP A 35 -22.06 -11.43 -10.81
N LYS A 36 -21.56 -12.61 -10.41
CA LYS A 36 -22.28 -13.89 -10.56
C LYS A 36 -23.63 -13.88 -9.84
N ARG A 37 -23.73 -13.31 -8.64
CA ARG A 37 -25.00 -13.19 -7.92
C ARG A 37 -25.99 -12.30 -8.65
N ALA A 38 -25.53 -11.21 -9.26
CA ALA A 38 -26.39 -10.28 -10.00
C ALA A 38 -26.88 -10.87 -11.32
N THR A 39 -26.07 -11.70 -11.99
CA THR A 39 -26.34 -12.22 -13.34
C THR A 39 -26.94 -13.62 -13.36
N GLU A 40 -26.52 -14.49 -12.45
CA GLU A 40 -26.92 -15.90 -12.38
C GLU A 40 -27.78 -16.22 -11.14
N GLY A 41 -27.86 -15.31 -10.17
CA GLY A 41 -28.50 -15.54 -8.88
C GLY A 41 -27.67 -16.40 -7.92
N GLY A 42 -28.25 -16.78 -6.78
CA GLY A 42 -27.63 -17.68 -5.80
C GLY A 42 -26.79 -17.00 -4.70
N SER A 43 -26.04 -17.84 -3.97
CA SER A 43 -25.13 -17.44 -2.89
C SER A 43 -23.76 -18.09 -3.14
N TYR A 44 -22.70 -17.33 -2.92
CA TYR A 44 -21.33 -17.74 -3.21
C TYR A 44 -20.47 -17.59 -1.96
N THR A 45 -19.52 -18.52 -1.78
CA THR A 45 -18.48 -18.46 -0.76
C THR A 45 -17.14 -18.21 -1.45
N VAL A 46 -16.34 -17.29 -0.92
CA VAL A 46 -14.99 -16.99 -1.41
C VAL A 46 -14.00 -17.34 -0.32
N ASP A 47 -13.24 -18.39 -0.54
CA ASP A 47 -12.18 -18.84 0.38
C ASP A 47 -10.82 -18.35 -0.10
N ILE A 48 -10.06 -17.71 0.80
CA ILE A 48 -8.70 -17.24 0.53
C ILE A 48 -7.71 -17.78 1.55
N SER A 49 -6.48 -17.98 1.12
CA SER A 49 -5.40 -18.51 1.96
C SER A 49 -4.06 -17.88 1.58
N LEU A 50 -3.36 -17.34 2.58
CA LEU A 50 -2.00 -16.82 2.43
C LEU A 50 -1.06 -17.90 1.86
N ASN A 51 -1.20 -19.14 2.32
CA ASN A 51 -0.35 -20.23 1.87
C ASN A 51 -0.65 -20.59 0.41
N GLN A 52 -1.93 -20.64 0.03
CA GLN A 52 -2.31 -20.96 -1.34
C GLN A 52 -1.83 -19.87 -2.32
N PHE A 53 -1.96 -18.59 -1.95
CA PHE A 53 -1.42 -17.49 -2.73
C PHE A 53 0.09 -17.60 -2.90
N ASN A 54 0.83 -17.85 -1.82
CA ASN A 54 2.29 -17.98 -1.89
C ASN A 54 2.73 -19.15 -2.76
N ARG A 55 2.02 -20.28 -2.73
CA ARG A 55 2.28 -21.41 -3.63
C ARG A 55 2.05 -21.03 -5.09
N PHE A 56 0.96 -20.33 -5.38
CA PHE A 56 0.68 -19.82 -6.73
C PHE A 56 1.78 -18.88 -7.23
N LEU A 57 2.23 -17.95 -6.38
CA LEU A 57 3.30 -17.01 -6.71
C LEU A 57 4.62 -17.74 -7.01
N LEU A 58 5.01 -18.71 -6.16
CA LEU A 58 6.22 -19.51 -6.39
C LEU A 58 6.13 -20.34 -7.68
N ALA A 59 4.94 -20.81 -8.05
CA ALA A 59 4.72 -21.56 -9.28
C ALA A 59 4.90 -20.71 -10.55
N GLN A 60 4.92 -19.37 -10.46
CA GLN A 60 5.24 -18.50 -11.60
C GLN A 60 6.73 -18.53 -11.97
N GLY A 61 7.58 -19.11 -11.12
CA GLY A 61 9.02 -19.19 -11.34
C GLY A 61 9.76 -17.90 -11.03
N ALA A 62 11.08 -17.94 -11.21
CA ALA A 62 11.93 -16.77 -11.03
C ALA A 62 11.94 -15.88 -12.29
N LEU A 63 12.19 -14.59 -12.11
CA LEU A 63 12.45 -13.67 -13.22
C LEU A 63 13.71 -14.10 -14.00
N ASP A 64 13.82 -13.69 -15.25
CA ASP A 64 15.02 -13.98 -16.06
C ASP A 64 16.30 -13.50 -15.38
N PRO A 65 17.42 -14.25 -15.47
CA PRO A 65 18.66 -13.91 -14.78
C PRO A 65 19.19 -12.50 -15.08
N GLU A 66 18.97 -12.02 -16.31
CA GLU A 66 19.31 -10.66 -16.73
C GLU A 66 18.48 -9.59 -16.01
N VAL A 67 17.17 -9.79 -15.89
CA VAL A 67 16.27 -8.90 -15.13
C VAL A 67 16.68 -8.88 -13.66
N GLN A 68 16.96 -10.05 -13.08
CA GLN A 68 17.41 -10.11 -11.69
C GLN A 68 18.72 -9.35 -11.46
N ARG A 69 19.68 -9.45 -12.40
CA ARG A 69 20.95 -8.72 -12.34
C ARG A 69 20.69 -7.21 -12.42
N GLY A 70 19.90 -6.75 -13.39
CA GLY A 70 19.56 -5.34 -13.54
C GLY A 70 18.87 -4.76 -12.30
N LEU A 71 17.97 -5.51 -11.65
CA LEU A 71 17.34 -5.09 -10.40
C LEU A 71 18.35 -4.94 -9.25
N ARG A 72 19.31 -5.87 -9.11
CA ARG A 72 20.37 -5.75 -8.08
C ARG A 72 21.29 -4.57 -8.35
N GLU A 73 21.65 -4.34 -9.61
CA GLU A 73 22.49 -3.21 -10.03
C GLU A 73 21.80 -1.87 -9.84
N LEU A 74 20.48 -1.80 -10.06
CA LEU A 74 19.67 -0.61 -9.78
C LEU A 74 19.59 -0.31 -8.29
N HIS A 75 19.61 -1.33 -7.43
CA HIS A 75 19.44 -1.22 -5.99
C HIS A 75 20.67 -1.69 -5.18
N PRO A 76 21.87 -1.11 -5.38
CA PRO A 76 23.12 -1.62 -4.79
C PRO A 76 23.20 -1.45 -3.26
N ALA A 77 22.41 -0.52 -2.71
CA ALA A 77 22.31 -0.27 -1.27
C ALA A 77 21.32 -1.20 -0.55
N PHE A 78 20.43 -1.86 -1.29
CA PHE A 78 19.43 -2.75 -0.71
C PHE A 78 20.09 -4.10 -0.35
N LYS A 79 20.50 -4.22 0.92
CA LYS A 79 21.20 -5.39 1.48
C LYS A 79 20.38 -6.02 2.62
N PRO A 80 19.28 -6.70 2.30
CA PRO A 80 18.48 -7.41 3.29
C PRO A 80 19.24 -8.64 3.81
N ARG A 81 18.95 -9.06 5.03
CA ARG A 81 19.47 -10.26 5.68
C ARG A 81 18.34 -11.01 6.40
N HIS A 82 18.56 -12.28 6.71
CA HIS A 82 17.55 -13.13 7.37
C HIS A 82 17.06 -12.60 8.73
N TYR A 83 17.88 -11.80 9.42
CA TYR A 83 17.57 -11.21 10.73
C TYR A 83 16.87 -9.85 10.65
N ASP A 84 16.69 -9.29 9.45
CA ASP A 84 15.95 -8.04 9.30
C ASP A 84 14.46 -8.30 9.51
N ASP A 85 13.86 -7.56 10.45
CA ASP A 85 12.41 -7.51 10.57
C ASP A 85 11.76 -6.67 9.45
N MET A 86 10.43 -6.68 9.42
CA MET A 86 9.67 -5.95 8.40
C MET A 86 9.96 -4.44 8.40
N GLY A 87 10.18 -3.84 9.57
CA GLY A 87 10.49 -2.41 9.67
C GLY A 87 11.85 -2.08 9.06
N SER A 88 12.88 -2.88 9.39
CA SER A 88 14.23 -2.78 8.83
C SER A 88 14.21 -2.94 7.31
N LEU A 89 13.47 -3.94 6.81
CA LEU A 89 13.38 -4.20 5.37
C LEU A 89 12.66 -3.07 4.62
N ILE A 90 11.55 -2.55 5.17
CA ILE A 90 10.84 -1.39 4.61
C ILE A 90 11.77 -0.18 4.56
N ALA A 91 12.49 0.12 5.63
CA ALA A 91 13.41 1.25 5.68
C ALA A 91 14.54 1.13 4.64
N LYS A 92 15.16 -0.05 4.53
CA LYS A 92 16.19 -0.33 3.50
C LYS A 92 15.62 -0.23 2.09
N GLY A 93 14.42 -0.77 1.87
CA GLY A 93 13.72 -0.72 0.59
C GLY A 93 13.43 0.71 0.17
N LEU A 94 12.82 1.51 1.05
CA LEU A 94 12.51 2.91 0.80
C LEU A 94 13.77 3.74 0.53
N ALA A 95 14.82 3.60 1.35
CA ALA A 95 16.08 4.31 1.14
C ALA A 95 16.69 4.01 -0.24
N SER A 96 16.64 2.73 -0.67
CA SER A 96 17.09 2.35 -2.00
C SER A 96 16.19 2.90 -3.10
N LEU A 97 14.86 2.83 -2.93
CA LEU A 97 13.90 3.31 -3.92
C LEU A 97 14.02 4.83 -4.12
N MET A 98 14.11 5.62 -3.05
CA MET A 98 14.24 7.08 -3.15
C MET A 98 15.51 7.51 -3.89
N THR A 99 16.58 6.72 -3.81
CA THR A 99 17.85 6.99 -4.49
C THR A 99 17.83 6.50 -5.94
N ALA A 100 17.37 5.27 -6.17
CA ALA A 100 17.47 4.60 -7.46
C ALA A 100 16.33 4.96 -8.43
N VAL A 101 15.14 5.24 -7.88
CA VAL A 101 13.93 5.56 -8.64
C VAL A 101 13.19 6.78 -8.05
N PRO A 102 13.86 7.95 -7.95
CA PRO A 102 13.26 9.16 -7.36
C PRO A 102 11.99 9.63 -8.05
N GLN A 103 11.77 9.23 -9.31
CA GLN A 103 10.54 9.52 -10.06
C GLN A 103 9.28 8.88 -9.45
N LEU A 104 9.40 7.94 -8.51
CA LEU A 104 8.26 7.41 -7.75
C LEU A 104 7.84 8.31 -6.58
N PHE A 105 8.68 9.27 -6.19
CA PHE A 105 8.49 10.13 -5.01
C PHE A 105 8.23 11.58 -5.40
N ARG A 106 7.59 11.82 -6.54
CA ARG A 106 7.29 13.19 -6.96
C ARG A 106 6.19 13.78 -6.07
N PRO A 107 6.32 15.03 -5.59
CA PRO A 107 5.37 15.63 -4.66
C PRO A 107 3.92 15.58 -5.16
N GLU A 108 3.69 15.67 -6.46
CA GLU A 108 2.36 15.62 -7.06
C GLU A 108 1.63 14.29 -6.89
N TYR A 109 2.30 13.21 -6.49
CA TYR A 109 1.67 11.93 -6.18
C TYR A 109 1.16 11.87 -4.75
N PHE A 110 1.52 12.82 -3.90
CA PHE A 110 1.19 12.80 -2.48
C PHE A 110 0.19 13.90 -2.14
N ALA A 111 -0.52 13.68 -1.04
CA ALA A 111 -1.37 14.68 -0.39
C ALA A 111 -1.14 14.60 1.12
N ASP A 112 -1.50 15.68 1.80
CA ASP A 112 -1.37 15.80 3.25
C ASP A 112 -2.75 15.77 3.90
N ILE A 113 -2.85 15.10 5.05
CA ILE A 113 -4.07 15.06 5.86
C ILE A 113 -3.74 15.24 7.35
N PRO A 114 -4.45 16.13 8.07
CA PRO A 114 -4.31 16.25 9.52
C PRO A 114 -4.60 14.91 10.20
N SER A 115 -3.66 14.43 11.01
CA SER A 115 -3.68 13.12 11.64
C SER A 115 -3.28 13.23 13.12
N ASP A 116 -3.63 12.23 13.92
CA ASP A 116 -3.35 12.21 15.37
C ASP A 116 -2.39 11.07 15.71
N LEU A 117 -1.10 11.29 15.39
CA LEU A 117 -0.07 10.26 15.43
C LEU A 117 0.79 10.35 16.71
N GLY A 118 0.30 11.01 17.74
CA GLY A 118 0.98 11.16 19.03
C GLY A 118 1.70 12.49 19.23
N GLY A 119 1.41 13.51 18.42
CA GLY A 119 1.79 14.90 18.69
C GLY A 119 1.21 15.47 20.00
N PRO A 120 1.61 16.70 20.40
CA PRO A 120 1.11 17.35 21.60
C PRO A 120 -0.43 17.40 21.66
N ALA A 121 -1.01 17.21 22.85
CA ALA A 121 -2.45 17.24 23.04
C ALA A 121 -3.07 18.54 22.50
N GLY A 122 -4.07 18.40 21.63
CA GLY A 122 -4.74 19.52 20.96
C GLY A 122 -4.08 20.00 19.67
N THR A 123 -3.02 19.32 19.20
CA THR A 123 -2.42 19.53 17.87
C THR A 123 -2.61 18.29 17.01
N LYS A 124 -2.81 18.49 15.70
CA LYS A 124 -2.82 17.41 14.71
C LYS A 124 -1.45 17.41 14.00
N ASP A 125 -0.85 16.24 13.86
CA ASP A 125 0.28 16.00 12.97
C ASP A 125 -0.17 16.05 11.50
N VAL A 126 0.77 16.15 10.58
CA VAL A 126 0.47 16.01 9.14
C VAL A 126 0.95 14.64 8.68
N LEU A 127 0.01 13.85 8.15
CA LEU A 127 0.34 12.62 7.43
C LEU A 127 0.38 12.89 5.94
N THR A 128 1.54 12.73 5.34
CA THR A 128 1.69 12.69 3.88
C THR A 128 1.40 11.26 3.39
N TYR A 129 0.47 11.13 2.45
CA TYR A 129 0.04 9.83 1.90
C TYR A 129 0.04 9.85 0.36
N LEU A 130 0.17 8.66 -0.23
CA LEU A 130 0.10 8.49 -1.68
C LEU A 130 -1.36 8.64 -2.14
N LYS A 131 -1.62 9.56 -3.05
CA LYS A 131 -2.94 9.75 -3.66
C LYS A 131 -3.34 8.53 -4.48
N LEU A 132 -4.64 8.35 -4.63
CA LEU A 132 -5.17 7.36 -5.56
C LEU A 132 -4.79 7.77 -7.00
N PRO A 133 -4.44 6.80 -7.85
CA PRO A 133 -4.10 7.08 -9.25
C PRO A 133 -5.32 7.43 -10.11
N VAL A 134 -6.52 7.42 -9.52
CA VAL A 134 -7.80 7.63 -10.20
C VAL A 134 -8.68 8.58 -9.39
N GLU A 135 -9.40 9.44 -10.09
CA GLU A 135 -10.41 10.34 -9.54
C GLU A 135 -11.75 10.02 -10.21
N TYR A 136 -12.83 9.98 -9.43
CA TYR A 136 -14.18 9.75 -9.93
C TYR A 136 -14.99 11.03 -9.76
N GLY A 137 -15.67 11.46 -10.83
CA GLY A 137 -16.46 12.70 -10.82
C GLY A 137 -17.72 12.66 -9.93
N VAL A 138 -18.15 11.47 -9.51
CA VAL A 138 -19.37 11.28 -8.70
C VAL A 138 -19.06 10.82 -7.29
N THR A 139 -18.10 9.92 -7.13
CA THR A 139 -17.78 9.30 -5.84
C THR A 139 -16.38 9.72 -5.42
N PRO A 140 -16.22 10.71 -4.52
CA PRO A 140 -14.90 11.06 -4.03
C PRO A 140 -14.27 9.83 -3.37
N LEU A 141 -13.02 9.55 -3.72
CA LEU A 141 -12.25 8.47 -3.11
C LEU A 141 -11.10 9.07 -2.32
N GLY A 142 -10.92 8.58 -1.10
CA GLY A 142 -9.87 9.03 -0.19
C GLY A 142 -10.36 9.02 1.25
N PRO A 143 -9.44 9.13 2.22
CA PRO A 143 -9.82 9.26 3.62
C PRO A 143 -10.47 10.63 3.86
N SER A 144 -11.62 10.67 4.54
CA SER A 144 -12.19 11.92 5.06
C SER A 144 -11.58 12.31 6.42
N VAL A 145 -10.95 11.36 7.10
CA VAL A 145 -10.32 11.51 8.42
C VAL A 145 -8.90 10.94 8.36
N GLY A 146 -7.93 11.68 8.91
CA GLY A 146 -6.55 11.23 9.00
C GLY A 146 -6.35 10.05 9.95
N SER A 147 -5.17 9.44 9.89
CA SER A 147 -4.84 8.31 10.76
C SER A 147 -4.71 8.74 12.22
N CYS A 148 -4.95 7.82 13.15
CA CYS A 148 -4.78 8.08 14.57
C CYS A 148 -4.18 6.89 15.33
N LEU A 149 -3.63 7.14 16.52
CA LEU A 149 -3.20 6.07 17.42
C LEU A 149 -4.40 5.29 18.00
N PRO A 150 -4.19 4.03 18.44
CA PRO A 150 -5.23 3.25 19.11
C PRO A 150 -5.77 3.97 20.36
N GLY A 151 -7.09 4.13 20.44
CA GLY A 151 -7.77 4.77 21.58
C GLY A 151 -7.89 6.30 21.51
N THR A 152 -7.44 6.93 20.42
CA THR A 152 -7.60 8.39 20.22
C THR A 152 -9.07 8.82 20.18
N HIS A 153 -9.89 8.12 19.41
CA HIS A 153 -11.32 8.40 19.29
C HIS A 153 -12.12 7.56 20.29
N LYS A 154 -13.31 8.06 20.63
CA LYS A 154 -14.33 7.24 21.32
C LYS A 154 -14.73 6.06 20.42
N ALA A 155 -15.38 5.06 21.01
CA ALA A 155 -15.93 3.91 20.29
C ALA A 155 -17.18 4.29 19.46
N GLU A 156 -17.04 5.29 18.59
CA GLU A 156 -18.03 5.79 17.66
C GLU A 156 -17.33 6.09 16.32
N TRP A 157 -18.09 6.09 15.22
CA TRP A 157 -17.52 6.48 13.94
C TRP A 157 -17.10 7.95 14.01
N PRO A 158 -15.85 8.28 13.66
CA PRO A 158 -15.46 9.67 13.58
C PRO A 158 -16.37 10.36 12.57
N GLN A 159 -17.03 11.43 13.00
CA GLN A 159 -17.73 12.33 12.08
C GLN A 159 -16.68 12.99 11.18
N ASP A 160 -17.06 13.53 10.02
CA ASP A 160 -16.13 14.25 9.16
C ASP A 160 -15.48 15.42 9.93
N GLU A 161 -14.30 15.16 10.51
CA GLU A 161 -13.43 16.16 11.16
C GLU A 161 -12.61 16.91 10.11
N GLY A 162 -12.93 16.73 8.83
CA GLY A 162 -12.31 17.41 7.70
C GLY A 162 -12.48 18.92 7.86
N GLY A 163 -11.40 19.57 8.30
CA GLY A 163 -11.25 21.01 8.15
C GLY A 163 -11.63 21.39 6.71
N THR A 164 -12.38 22.49 6.57
CA THR A 164 -12.79 23.07 5.30
C THR A 164 -11.79 22.78 4.19
N VAL A 165 -12.20 21.95 3.22
CA VAL A 165 -11.54 21.92 1.91
C VAL A 165 -11.49 23.38 1.48
N ALA A 166 -10.30 23.95 1.37
CA ALA A 166 -10.16 25.30 0.86
C ALA A 166 -10.90 25.34 -0.47
N GLU A 167 -11.93 26.18 -0.56
CA GLU A 167 -12.59 26.47 -1.83
C GLU A 167 -11.49 26.85 -2.81
N SER A 168 -11.22 25.99 -3.78
CA SER A 168 -10.40 26.35 -4.92
C SER A 168 -11.18 27.43 -5.67
N ASP A 169 -10.74 28.67 -5.44
CA ASP A 169 -11.12 29.91 -6.09
C ASP A 169 -11.85 29.70 -7.43
N ALA A 170 -13.18 29.75 -7.38
CA ALA A 170 -14.04 29.85 -8.53
C ALA A 170 -13.96 31.28 -9.09
N SER A 171 -12.79 31.67 -9.59
CA SER A 171 -12.61 32.85 -10.42
C SER A 171 -11.97 32.48 -11.75
N ARG A 172 -12.73 31.76 -12.58
CA ARG A 172 -12.66 31.93 -14.04
C ARG A 172 -14.04 32.19 -14.58
N THR A 173 -14.33 33.48 -14.61
CA THR A 173 -15.43 34.16 -15.30
C THR A 173 -15.40 33.83 -16.80
N VAL A 174 -16.56 33.34 -17.29
CA VAL A 174 -17.09 33.31 -18.68
C VAL A 174 -16.25 32.62 -19.76
#